data_AF-A0A4R5CGV2-F1
#
_entry.id   AF-A0A4R5CGV2-F1
#
_cell.length_a   1.000
_cell.length_b   1.000
_cell.length_c   1.000
_cell.angle_alpha   90.00
_cell.angle_beta   90.00
_cell.angle_gamma   90.00
#
_symmetry.space_group_name_H-M   'P 1'
#
loop_
_entity.id
_entity.type
_entity.pdbx_description
1 polymer ?
#
loop_
_entity_poly.entity_id
_entity_poly.type
_entity_poly.pdbx_seq_one_letter_code
_entity_poly.pdbx_strand_id
1 'polypeptide(L)'
;MTSSNIHGPVTNADRRRWQRRNQRLLAELLEFGEDKELPEDAELPVVWWQVTEHGLVGDCMQAEYADRRVAFDAWTDLLGLRRWPERTSPGCTHLHAASPDWRGRGVSVIVRADVLADDPDDG
;
A
#
# COMPACT_ATOMS: atom_id res chain seq x y z
N MET A 1 20.97 21.17 4.76
CA MET A 1 21.10 20.35 5.98
C MET A 1 21.38 18.92 5.56
N THR A 2 22.62 18.47 5.70
CA THR A 2 23.06 17.10 5.41
C THR A 2 22.88 16.27 6.68
N SER A 3 21.81 15.49 6.77
CA SER A 3 21.69 14.49 7.84
C SER A 3 22.80 13.45 7.67
N SER A 4 23.67 13.37 8.67
CA SER A 4 24.83 12.47 8.70
C SER A 4 24.39 11.15 9.32
N ASN A 5 24.35 10.08 8.52
CA ASN A 5 24.24 8.71 9.00
C ASN A 5 25.61 8.03 8.88
N ILE A 6 25.83 6.95 9.64
CA ILE A 6 27.07 6.14 9.77
C ILE A 6 27.73 5.71 8.42
N HIS A 7 27.12 5.96 7.27
CA HIS A 7 27.59 5.61 5.92
C HIS A 7 28.00 6.79 5.03
N GLY A 8 28.15 8.00 5.59
CA GLY A 8 28.42 9.22 4.83
C GLY A 8 27.15 9.90 4.28
N PRO A 9 27.27 11.05 3.62
CA PRO A 9 26.11 11.80 3.13
C PRO A 9 25.40 11.02 2.01
N VAL A 10 24.07 10.94 2.08
CA VAL A 10 23.24 10.32 1.03
C VAL A 10 23.48 11.04 -0.29
N THR A 11 24.00 10.31 -1.29
CA THR A 11 24.33 10.89 -2.60
C THR A 11 23.13 10.92 -3.53
N ASN A 12 23.20 11.72 -4.60
CA ASN A 12 22.21 11.68 -5.68
C ASN A 12 22.15 10.30 -6.36
N ALA A 13 23.27 9.58 -6.41
CA ALA A 13 23.31 8.21 -6.93
C ALA A 13 22.52 7.25 -6.03
N ASP A 14 22.59 7.40 -4.71
CA ASP A 14 21.81 6.61 -3.76
C ASP A 14 20.31 6.85 -3.93
N ARG A 15 19.90 8.12 -4.07
CA ARG A 15 18.50 8.49 -4.33
C ARG A 15 17.97 7.87 -5.61
N ARG A 16 18.74 7.93 -6.71
CA ARG A 16 18.37 7.30 -7.99
C ARG A 16 18.33 5.78 -7.92
N ARG A 17 19.20 5.15 -7.12
CA ARG A 17 19.16 3.70 -6.88
C ARG A 17 17.89 3.32 -6.10
N TRP A 18 17.58 4.06 -5.05
CA TRP A 18 16.38 3.84 -4.23
C TRP A 18 15.09 4.04 -5.05
N GLN A 19 14.99 5.10 -5.86
CA GLN A 19 13.82 5.34 -6.73
C GLN A 19 13.60 4.18 -7.71
N ARG A 20 14.66 3.74 -8.40
CA ARG A 20 14.58 2.61 -9.33
C ARG A 20 14.19 1.30 -8.64
N ARG A 21 14.63 1.09 -7.40
CA ARG A 21 14.24 -0.09 -6.60
C ARG A 21 12.74 -0.08 -6.31
N ASN A 22 12.18 1.06 -5.90
CA ASN A 22 10.73 1.18 -5.65
C ASN A 22 9.91 0.99 -6.93
N GLN A 23 10.36 1.54 -8.06
CA GLN A 23 9.70 1.34 -9.35
C GLN A 23 9.70 -0.12 -9.81
N ARG A 24 10.84 -0.81 -9.66
CA ARG A 24 10.91 -2.25 -9.95
C ARG A 24 9.99 -3.04 -9.03
N LEU A 25 9.93 -2.68 -7.75
CA LEU A 25 9.04 -3.34 -6.82
C LEU A 25 7.56 -3.16 -7.20
N LEU A 26 7.17 -1.97 -7.67
CA LEU A 26 5.81 -1.75 -8.17
C LEU A 26 5.52 -2.66 -9.37
N ALA A 27 6.45 -2.80 -10.33
CA ALA A 27 6.28 -3.74 -11.43
C ALA A 27 6.16 -5.19 -10.93
N GLU A 28 7.06 -5.64 -10.06
CA GLU A 28 7.02 -6.98 -9.44
C GLU A 28 5.70 -7.24 -8.69
N LEU A 29 5.15 -6.21 -8.03
CA LEU A 29 3.89 -6.31 -7.30
C LEU A 29 2.70 -6.46 -8.26
N LEU A 30 2.68 -5.72 -9.37
CA LEU A 30 1.62 -5.84 -10.37
C LEU A 30 1.69 -7.21 -11.06
N GLU A 31 2.89 -7.68 -11.40
CA GLU A 31 3.12 -9.03 -11.94
C GLU A 31 2.70 -10.12 -10.95
N PHE A 32 2.95 -9.95 -9.65
CA PHE A 32 2.53 -10.90 -8.61
C PHE A 32 1.00 -11.04 -8.54
N GLY A 33 0.25 -9.99 -8.87
CA GLY A 33 -1.20 -10.05 -8.98
C GLY A 33 -1.71 -10.80 -10.21
N GLU A 34 -0.89 -10.90 -11.26
CA GLU A 34 -1.21 -11.61 -12.51
C GLU A 34 -0.84 -13.11 -12.46
N ASP A 35 0.16 -13.48 -11.65
CA ASP A 35 0.71 -14.84 -11.59
C ASP A 35 -0.08 -15.77 -10.62
N LYS A 36 -1.22 -16.28 -11.09
CA LYS A 36 -1.70 -17.68 -10.93
C LYS A 36 -2.04 -18.31 -9.56
N GLU A 37 -2.30 -17.58 -8.48
CA GLU A 37 -2.90 -18.19 -7.25
C GLU A 37 -4.26 -17.64 -6.85
N LEU A 38 -4.80 -16.67 -7.60
CA LEU A 38 -6.14 -16.18 -7.39
C LEU A 38 -7.13 -17.04 -8.19
N PRO A 39 -8.28 -17.41 -7.62
CA PRO A 39 -9.38 -18.03 -8.37
C PRO A 39 -9.64 -17.27 -9.69
N GLU A 40 -10.05 -17.95 -10.77
CA GLU A 40 -10.32 -17.30 -12.07
C GLU A 40 -11.34 -16.13 -11.97
N ASP A 41 -12.15 -16.10 -10.90
CA ASP A 41 -13.13 -15.06 -10.60
C ASP A 41 -12.62 -14.00 -9.61
N ALA A 42 -11.39 -14.14 -9.09
CA ALA A 42 -10.78 -13.23 -8.14
C ALA A 42 -9.88 -12.22 -8.86
N GLU A 43 -10.50 -11.23 -9.49
CA GLU A 43 -9.80 -10.04 -9.95
C GLU A 43 -9.34 -9.22 -8.74
N LEU A 44 -8.05 -8.87 -8.68
CA LEU A 44 -7.59 -7.93 -7.66
C LEU A 44 -8.17 -6.55 -7.94
N PRO A 45 -8.81 -5.92 -6.94
CA PRO A 45 -9.34 -4.58 -7.12
C PRO A 45 -8.22 -3.59 -7.48
N VAL A 46 -8.50 -2.70 -8.43
CA VAL A 46 -7.53 -1.68 -8.85
C VAL A 46 -7.16 -0.79 -7.66
N VAL A 47 -5.86 -0.62 -7.42
CA VAL A 47 -5.32 0.25 -6.37
C VAL A 47 -4.46 1.34 -6.99
N TRP A 48 -4.59 2.56 -6.48
CA TRP A 48 -3.69 3.65 -6.88
C TRP A 48 -2.37 3.48 -6.16
N TRP A 49 -1.32 3.09 -6.89
CA TRP A 49 0.03 2.99 -6.34
C TRP A 49 0.85 4.28 -6.49
N GLN A 50 1.58 4.64 -5.44
CA GLN A 50 2.46 5.80 -5.38
C GLN A 50 3.83 5.40 -4.83
N VAL A 51 4.89 5.85 -5.50
CA VAL A 51 6.25 5.79 -4.94
C VAL A 51 6.49 7.07 -4.13
N THR A 52 6.59 6.93 -2.81
CA THR A 52 6.81 8.03 -1.85
C THR A 52 8.17 7.90 -1.19
N GLU A 53 8.68 8.94 -0.54
CA GLU A 53 9.95 8.86 0.21
C GLU A 53 9.99 7.78 1.30
N HIS A 54 8.80 7.32 1.76
CA HIS A 54 8.66 6.28 2.76
C HIS A 54 8.56 4.87 2.16
N GLY A 55 8.39 4.73 0.85
CA GLY A 55 8.22 3.45 0.16
C GLY A 55 7.06 3.47 -0.83
N LEU A 56 6.52 2.29 -1.11
CA LEU A 56 5.39 2.10 -2.01
C LEU A 56 4.07 2.14 -1.24
N VAL A 57 3.15 3.02 -1.65
CA VAL A 57 1.85 3.22 -1.01
C VAL A 57 0.73 2.91 -1.99
N GLY A 58 -0.18 2.03 -1.60
CA GLY A 58 -1.39 1.68 -2.34
C GLY A 58 -2.63 2.30 -1.69
N ASP A 59 -3.34 3.14 -2.43
CA ASP A 59 -4.58 3.78 -2.05
C ASP A 59 -5.78 3.07 -2.69
N CYS A 60 -6.65 2.48 -1.86
CA CYS A 60 -7.91 1.87 -2.29
C CYS A 60 -8.98 2.96 -2.48
N MET A 61 -9.19 3.36 -3.73
CA MET A 61 -10.00 4.53 -4.11
C MET A 61 -11.31 4.15 -4.84
N GLN A 62 -11.84 2.96 -4.58
CA GLN A 62 -13.12 2.49 -5.14
C GLN A 62 -14.25 3.51 -4.87
N ALA A 63 -15.24 3.56 -5.76
CA ALA A 63 -16.33 4.53 -5.65
C ALA A 63 -17.16 4.28 -4.39
N GLU A 64 -17.50 3.01 -4.13
CA GLU A 64 -18.25 2.60 -2.95
C GLU A 64 -17.32 2.32 -1.76
N TYR A 65 -17.74 2.70 -0.55
CA TYR A 65 -16.92 2.53 0.66
C TYR A 65 -16.77 1.07 1.06
N ALA A 66 -17.80 0.24 0.87
CA ALA A 66 -17.72 -1.19 1.06
C ALA A 66 -16.63 -1.81 0.17
N ASP A 67 -16.57 -1.41 -1.09
CA ASP A 67 -15.56 -1.88 -2.04
C ASP A 67 -14.14 -1.46 -1.66
N ARG A 68 -13.96 -0.29 -1.03
CA ARG A 68 -12.64 0.14 -0.54
C ARG A 68 -12.10 -0.78 0.55
N ARG A 69 -12.97 -1.24 1.47
CA ARG A 69 -12.58 -2.19 2.52
C ARG A 69 -12.25 -3.54 1.91
N VAL A 70 -13.07 -4.03 0.98
CA VAL A 70 -12.82 -5.29 0.27
C VAL A 70 -11.47 -5.24 -0.47
N ALA A 71 -11.19 -4.14 -1.18
CA ALA A 71 -9.91 -3.92 -1.83
C ALA A 71 -8.74 -3.89 -0.84
N PHE A 72 -8.90 -3.18 0.27
CA PHE A 72 -7.89 -3.12 1.33
C PHE A 72 -7.58 -4.51 1.89
N ASP A 73 -8.62 -5.30 2.19
CA ASP A 73 -8.50 -6.64 2.74
C ASP A 73 -7.81 -7.58 1.75
N ALA A 74 -8.25 -7.59 0.48
CA ALA A 74 -7.66 -8.42 -0.56
C ALA A 74 -6.16 -8.14 -0.76
N TRP A 75 -5.77 -6.87 -0.86
CA TRP A 75 -4.36 -6.49 -1.01
C TRP A 75 -3.53 -6.76 0.24
N THR A 76 -4.10 -6.52 1.42
CA THR A 76 -3.42 -6.79 2.69
C THR A 76 -3.10 -8.28 2.82
N ASP A 77 -4.06 -9.14 2.49
CA ASP A 77 -3.92 -10.58 2.63
C ASP A 77 -2.99 -11.15 1.56
N LEU A 78 -3.16 -10.74 0.30
CA LEU A 78 -2.29 -11.14 -0.82
C LEU A 78 -0.81 -10.82 -0.54
N LEU A 79 -0.54 -9.63 -0.02
CA LEU A 79 0.82 -9.15 0.22
C LEU A 79 1.36 -9.60 1.58
N GLY A 80 0.55 -10.24 2.43
CA GLY A 80 0.90 -10.65 3.79
C GLY A 80 1.26 -9.47 4.68
N LEU A 81 0.58 -8.34 4.54
CA LEU A 81 0.89 -7.12 5.30
C LEU A 81 0.38 -7.20 6.74
N ARG A 82 1.09 -6.56 7.65
CA ARG A 82 0.63 -6.43 9.03
C ARG A 82 -0.39 -5.29 9.13
N ARG A 83 -1.62 -5.64 9.51
CA ARG A 83 -2.68 -4.65 9.82
C ARG A 83 -2.35 -3.86 11.08
N TRP A 84 -2.65 -2.57 11.03
CA TRP A 84 -2.59 -1.68 12.18
C TRP A 84 -4.01 -1.52 12.76
N PRO A 85 -4.15 -1.12 14.04
CA PRO A 85 -5.46 -0.80 14.59
C PRO A 85 -6.16 0.26 13.74
N GLU A 86 -7.43 0.02 13.42
CA GLU A 86 -8.27 0.98 12.69
C GLU A 86 -8.34 2.29 13.46
N ARG A 87 -8.31 3.41 12.75
CA ARG A 87 -8.49 4.73 13.35
C ARG A 87 -9.80 5.33 12.88
N THR A 88 -10.74 5.46 13.79
CA THR A 88 -12.03 6.09 13.50
C THR A 88 -12.01 7.55 13.92
N SER A 89 -12.47 8.41 13.02
CA SER A 89 -12.81 9.80 13.24
C SER A 89 -14.30 10.01 12.87
N PRO A 90 -14.96 11.09 13.30
CA PRO A 90 -16.36 11.31 12.95
C PRO A 90 -16.59 11.21 11.43
N GLY A 91 -17.40 10.25 11.01
CA GLY A 91 -17.73 9.99 9.61
C GLY A 91 -16.73 9.15 8.81
N CYS A 92 -15.54 8.81 9.32
CA CYS A 92 -14.52 8.08 8.56
C CYS A 92 -13.69 7.11 9.40
N THR A 93 -13.53 5.89 8.89
CA THR A 93 -12.61 4.86 9.39
C THR A 93 -11.42 4.72 8.45
N HIS A 94 -10.24 4.98 8.99
CA HIS A 94 -8.97 4.85 8.28
C HIS A 94 -8.39 3.44 8.49
N LEU A 95 -8.16 2.75 7.39
CA LEU A 95 -7.53 1.44 7.31
C LEU A 95 -6.07 1.56 6.90
N HIS A 96 -5.20 0.78 7.54
CA HIS A 96 -3.77 0.81 7.27
C HIS A 96 -3.13 -0.56 7.51
N ALA A 97 -2.36 -1.04 6.54
CA ALA A 97 -1.52 -2.22 6.65
C ALA A 97 -0.15 -1.94 6.03
N ALA A 98 0.91 -2.50 6.62
CA ALA A 98 2.26 -2.24 6.14
C ALA A 98 3.23 -3.39 6.37
N SER A 99 4.28 -3.42 5.54
CA SER A 99 5.50 -4.21 5.73
C SER A 99 6.72 -3.31 5.50
N PRO A 100 7.58 -3.04 6.50
CA PRO A 100 8.72 -2.13 6.36
C PRO A 100 9.85 -2.69 5.47
N ASP A 101 9.89 -4.01 5.27
CA ASP A 101 10.81 -4.70 4.38
C ASP A 101 10.08 -5.85 3.69
N TRP A 102 9.28 -5.51 2.66
CA TRP A 102 8.49 -6.52 1.98
C TRP A 102 9.38 -7.54 1.25
N ARG A 103 9.28 -8.80 1.67
CA ARG A 103 10.05 -9.95 1.14
C ARG A 103 11.56 -9.72 1.07
N GLY A 104 12.13 -8.96 2.02
CA GLY A 104 13.57 -8.70 2.08
C GLY A 104 14.11 -7.76 0.98
N ARG A 105 13.23 -6.98 0.34
CA ARG A 105 13.58 -6.07 -0.76
C ARG A 105 14.13 -4.72 -0.31
N GLY A 106 14.13 -4.43 0.99
CA GLY A 106 14.56 -3.16 1.58
C GLY A 106 13.67 -1.99 1.17
N VAL A 107 12.37 -2.25 0.98
CA VAL A 107 11.35 -1.26 0.62
C VAL A 107 10.11 -1.50 1.48
N SER A 108 9.58 -0.42 2.05
CA SER A 108 8.31 -0.45 2.76
C SER A 108 7.16 -0.51 1.75
N VAL A 109 6.20 -1.39 1.99
CA VAL A 109 4.93 -1.45 1.25
C VAL A 109 3.81 -1.14 2.23
N ILE A 110 2.94 -0.21 1.85
CA ILE A 110 1.81 0.26 2.65
C ILE A 110 0.56 0.17 1.78
N VAL A 111 -0.53 -0.32 2.35
CA VAL A 111 -1.88 -0.26 1.76
C VAL A 111 -2.78 0.47 2.74
N ARG A 112 -3.62 1.37 2.24
CA ARG A 112 -4.55 2.15 3.05
C ARG A 112 -5.86 2.42 2.32
N ALA A 113 -6.91 2.66 3.10
CA ALA A 113 -8.23 3.00 2.60
C ALA A 113 -8.97 3.87 3.62
N ASP A 114 -9.81 4.76 3.11
CA ASP A 114 -10.74 5.56 3.92
C ASP A 114 -12.17 5.08 3.63
N VAL A 115 -12.83 4.57 4.67
CA VAL A 115 -14.18 4.00 4.62
C VAL A 115 -15.10 4.91 5.43
N LEU A 116 -16.11 5.53 4.81
CA LEU A 116 -17.08 6.31 5.57
C LEU A 116 -18.01 5.38 6.35
N ALA A 117 -18.49 5.85 7.50
CA ALA A 117 -19.58 5.16 8.18
C ALA A 117 -20.82 5.21 7.29
N ASP A 118 -21.54 4.10 7.15
CA ASP A 118 -22.88 4.13 6.56
C ASP A 118 -23.72 5.11 7.39
N ASP A 119 -24.11 6.23 6.78
CA ASP A 119 -25.04 7.15 7.40
C ASP A 119 -26.39 6.43 7.44
N PRO A 120 -27.01 6.20 8.62
CA PRO A 120 -28.27 5.47 8.71
C PRO A 120 -29.49 6.27 8.18
N ASP A 121 -29.28 7.37 7.44
CA ASP A 121 -30.32 8.34 7.09
C ASP A 121 -31.05 8.07 5.76
N ASP A 122 -30.79 6.92 5.11
CA ASP A 122 -31.59 6.43 3.97
C ASP A 122 -32.72 5.46 4.46
N GLY A 123 -33.55 5.93 5.39
CA GLY A 123 -34.73 5.23 5.92
C GLY A 123 -36.06 5.89 5.56
#